data_AF-A0A526UZM4-F1
#
_entry.id   AF-A0A526UZM4-F1
#
_cell.length_a   1.000
_cell.length_b   1.000
_cell.length_c   1.000
_cell.angle_alpha   90.00
_cell.angle_beta   90.00
_cell.angle_gamma   90.00
#
_symmetry.space_group_name_H-M   'P 1'
#
loop_
_entity.id
_entity.type
_entity.pdbx_description
1 polymer ?
#
loop_
_entity_poly.entity_id
_entity_poly.type
_entity_poly.pdbx_seq_one_letter_code
_entity_poly.pdbx_strand_id
1 'polypeptide(L)' 'KGIIYERWRHMHGCARFFNAVRDTVTDKFVMTYKAGEPKPSKLPGVAK' A
#
# COMPACT_ATOMS: atom_id res chain seq x y z
N LYS A 1 7.06 11.67 4.03
CA LYS A 1 7.49 11.87 2.64
C LYS A 1 8.36 10.67 2.25
N GLY A 2 8.07 10.01 1.13
CA GLY A 2 8.71 8.75 0.72
C GLY A 2 7.75 7.56 0.84
N ILE A 3 8.27 6.35 1.02
CA ILE A 3 7.45 5.14 1.14
C ILE A 3 6.62 5.15 2.42
N ILE A 4 5.31 5.05 2.28
CA ILE A 4 4.35 4.91 3.39
C ILE A 4 3.50 3.66 3.23
N TYR A 5 2.98 3.20 4.36
CA TYR A 5 2.05 2.09 4.47
C TYR A 5 0.71 2.66 4.93
N GLU A 6 -0.29 2.63 4.07
CA GLU A 6 -1.56 3.32 4.27
C GLU A 6 -2.74 2.38 3.97
N ARG A 7 -3.92 2.76 4.45
CA ARG A 7 -5.15 1.99 4.27
C ARG A 7 -6.06 2.68 3.27
N TRP A 8 -6.59 1.91 2.34
CA TRP A 8 -7.51 2.36 1.30
C TRP A 8 -8.83 1.63 1.41
N ARG A 9 -9.91 2.28 0.97
CA ARG A 9 -11.24 1.69 0.85
C ARG A 9 -11.71 1.79 -0.59
N HIS A 10 -12.14 0.69 -1.18
CA HIS A 10 -12.70 0.69 -2.53
C HIS A 10 -14.15 1.21 -2.52
N MET A 11 -14.32 2.49 -2.23
CA MET A 11 -15.63 3.13 -1.96
C MET A 11 -16.61 3.00 -3.13
N HIS A 12 -16.13 3.16 -4.35
CA HIS A 12 -16.94 3.06 -5.57
C HIS A 12 -17.05 1.63 -6.12
N GLY A 13 -16.77 0.63 -5.29
CA GLY A 13 -16.83 -0.78 -5.66
C GLY A 13 -17.23 -1.65 -4.47
N CYS A 14 -16.35 -2.58 -4.09
CA CYS A 14 -16.69 -3.57 -3.05
C CYS A 14 -16.76 -3.03 -1.61
N ALA A 15 -16.46 -1.75 -1.39
CA ALA A 15 -16.44 -1.08 -0.08
C ALA A 15 -15.50 -1.71 0.98
N ARG A 16 -14.67 -2.68 0.58
CA ARG A 16 -13.69 -3.35 1.44
C ARG A 16 -12.46 -2.50 1.63
N PHE A 17 -11.84 -2.65 2.81
CA PHE A 17 -10.53 -2.09 3.09
C PHE A 17 -9.42 -3.00 2.56
N PHE A 18 -8.31 -2.37 2.16
CA PHE A 18 -7.04 -3.01 1.87
C PHE A 18 -5.90 -2.08 2.31
N ASN A 19 -4.68 -2.59 2.37
CA ASN A 19 -3.52 -1.79 2.66
C ASN A 19 -2.65 -1.63 1.40
N ALA A 20 -1.96 -0.51 1.29
CA ALA A 20 -1.09 -0.18 0.17
C ALA A 20 0.25 0.34 0.66
N VAL A 21 1.29 0.08 -0.13
CA VAL A 21 2.60 0.71 0.00
C VAL A 21 2.74 1.68 -1.15
N ARG A 22 2.89 2.97 -0.83
CA ARG A 22 2.94 4.04 -1.83
C ARG A 22 4.10 4.98 -1.54
N ASP A 23 4.80 5.40 -2.59
CA ASP A 23 5.73 6.51 -2.50
C ASP A 23 4.95 7.83 -2.57
N THR A 24 4.94 8.59 -1.48
CA THR A 24 4.23 9.88 -1.44
C THR A 24 4.95 11.02 -2.17
N VAL A 25 6.13 10.77 -2.76
CA VAL A 25 6.83 11.77 -3.59
C VAL A 25 6.42 11.61 -5.05
N THR A 26 6.29 10.37 -5.51
CA THR A 26 5.98 10.06 -6.92
C THR A 26 4.53 9.58 -7.13
N ASP A 27 3.77 9.42 -6.06
CA ASP A 27 2.44 8.82 -6.00
C ASP A 27 2.34 7.39 -6.56
N LYS A 28 3.47 6.72 -6.79
CA LYS A 28 3.49 5.34 -7.29
C LYS A 28 3.14 4.34 -6.20
N PHE A 29 2.22 3.44 -6.54
CA PHE A 29 1.98 2.25 -5.75
C PHE A 29 3.09 1.22 -5.99
N VAL A 30 3.69 0.75 -4.91
CA VAL A 30 4.72 -0.30 -4.93
C VAL A 30 4.07 -1.67 -4.80
N MET A 31 3.13 -1.82 -3.86
CA MET A 31 2.37 -3.06 -3.67
C MET A 31 1.06 -2.82 -2.91
N THR A 32 0.16 -3.79 -2.97
CA THR A 32 -1.04 -3.87 -2.11
C THR A 32 -1.05 -5.20 -1.36
N TYR A 33 -1.72 -5.22 -0.21
CA TYR A 33 -1.87 -6.41 0.64
C TYR A 33 -3.21 -6.35 1.37
N LYS A 34 -3.72 -7.50 1.83
CA LYS A 34 -5.09 -7.56 2.37
C LYS A 34 -5.16 -6.83 3.71
N ALA A 35 -6.34 -6.30 4.02
CA ALA A 35 -6.61 -5.81 5.37
C ALA A 35 -6.47 -6.97 6.38
N GLY A 36 -5.79 -6.70 7.49
CA GLY A 36 -5.48 -7.69 8.53
C GLY A 36 -4.19 -8.48 8.31
N GLU A 37 -3.61 -8.46 7.11
CA GLU A 37 -2.28 -9.04 6.90
C GLU A 37 -1.20 -8.16 7.55
N PRO A 38 -0.12 -8.77 8.06
CA PRO A 38 0.99 -8.02 8.63
C PRO A 38 1.65 -7.13 7.59
N LYS A 39 2.28 -6.06 8.06
CA LYS A 39 3.10 -5.17 7.23
C LYS A 39 4.18 -5.99 6.50
N PRO A 40 4.32 -5.87 5.17
CA PRO A 40 5.35 -6.57 4.41
C PRO A 40 6.76 -6.25 4.91
N SER A 41 7.62 -7.27 5.00
CA SER A 41 9.02 -7.11 5.43
C SER A 41 9.98 -6.77 4.29
N LYS A 42 9.60 -7.07 3.04
CA LYS A 42 10.36 -6.78 1.82
C LYS A 42 9.46 -6.18 0.76
N LEU A 43 9.93 -5.11 0.12
CA LEU A 43 9.23 -4.46 -0.98
C LEU A 43 9.84 -4.89 -2.32
N PRO A 44 9.03 -5.16 -3.35
CA PRO A 44 9.53 -5.47 -4.68
C PRO A 44 10.13 -4.21 -5.31
N GLY A 45 11.33 -4.32 -5.88
CA GLY A 45 11.93 -3.28 -6.73
C GLY A 45 12.32 -1.96 -6.04
N VAL A 46 12.22 -1.89 -4.70
CA VAL A 46 12.71 -0.76 -3.91
C VAL A 46 14.02 -1.19 -3.26
N ALA A 47 15.15 -0.71 -3.80
CA ALA A 47 16.44 -0.84 -3.11
C ALA A 47 16.34 -0.16 -1.74
N LYS A 48 16.96 -0.77 -0.72
CA LYS A 48 16.92 -0.30 0.68
C LYS A 48 17.21 1.18 0.82
#